data_AF-A0A0M3JDL9-F1
#
_entry.id   AF-A0A0M3JDL9-F1
#
_cell.length_a   1.000
_cell.length_b   1.000
_cell.length_c   1.000
_cell.angle_alpha   90.00
_cell.angle_beta   90.00
_cell.angle_gamma   90.00
#
_symmetry.space_group_name_H-M   'P 1'
#
loop_
_entity.id
_entity.type
_entity.pdbx_description
1 polymer ?
#
loop_
_entity_poly.entity_id
_entity_poly.type
_entity_poly.pdbx_seq_one_letter_code
_entity_poly.pdbx_strand_id
1 'polypeptide(L)'
;LDNVLKDAETNELNGTPNRYSTLVHHLTQSSFLNNSNRDVRVLLACCIANLMRIFAPESPIGDPQLLKDVLIFLIRNLDGLADPLLFVEFKNLSVTETLQLAMHLGDNAQPVLRQLIKTGFGSVNEKNAEESSLKGIISTMCSKLIQSVDQVSNSVLDAVLFFIVPPQKVVLFLFVGE
;
A
#
# COMPACT_ATOMS: atom_id res chain seq x y z
N LEU A 1 13.57 10.44 13.82
CA LEU A 1 12.10 10.47 13.74
C LEU A 1 11.56 9.05 13.63
N ASP A 2 11.91 8.35 12.56
CA ASP A 2 11.48 6.96 12.31
C ASP A 2 11.67 6.01 13.51
N ASN A 3 12.88 5.95 14.09
CA ASN A 3 13.13 5.12 15.28
C ASN A 3 12.24 5.44 16.50
N VAL A 4 11.82 6.70 16.66
CA VAL A 4 10.95 7.10 17.78
C VAL A 4 9.50 6.66 17.53
N LEU A 5 9.08 6.60 16.27
CA LEU A 5 7.72 6.22 15.88
C LEU A 5 7.51 4.70 15.87
N LYS A 6 8.58 3.92 15.69
CA LYS A 6 8.55 2.45 15.70
C LYS A 6 8.11 1.88 17.05
N ASP A 7 8.67 2.41 18.14
CA ASP A 7 8.42 1.90 19.48
C ASP A 7 7.20 2.55 20.16
N ALA A 8 6.54 3.48 19.47
CA ALA A 8 5.36 4.14 20.03
C ALA A 8 4.18 3.17 20.11
N GLU A 9 3.50 3.15 21.25
CA GLU A 9 2.20 2.52 21.40
C GLU A 9 1.10 3.33 20.68
N THR A 10 -0.09 2.75 20.50
CA THR A 10 -1.23 3.43 19.88
C THR A 10 -1.76 4.56 20.75
N ASN A 11 -2.43 5.53 20.12
CA ASN A 11 -3.07 6.65 20.80
C ASN A 11 -4.22 6.19 21.71
N GLU A 12 -4.89 5.09 21.35
CA GLU A 12 -5.89 4.43 22.19
C GLU A 12 -5.26 3.92 23.50
N LEU A 13 -4.16 3.16 23.42
CA LEU A 13 -3.47 2.62 24.59
C LEU A 13 -2.85 3.72 25.46
N ASN A 14 -2.38 4.81 24.86
CA ASN A 14 -1.80 5.95 25.58
C ASN A 14 -2.84 6.93 26.14
N GLY A 15 -4.11 6.83 25.74
CA GLY A 15 -5.14 7.82 26.07
C GLY A 15 -4.88 9.22 25.50
N THR A 16 -4.09 9.33 24.42
CA THR A 16 -3.71 10.61 23.78
C THR A 16 -4.15 10.64 22.31
N PRO A 17 -5.45 10.86 22.00
CA PRO A 17 -6.03 10.62 20.67
C PRO A 17 -5.39 11.42 19.53
N ASN A 18 -4.87 12.61 19.82
CA ASN A 18 -4.35 13.55 18.82
C ASN A 18 -2.82 13.66 18.79
N ARG A 19 -2.11 12.75 19.46
CA ARG A 19 -0.64 12.77 19.47
C ARG A 19 -0.14 12.59 18.04
N TYR A 20 0.71 13.52 17.59
CA TYR A 20 1.27 13.60 16.23
C TYR A 20 0.33 14.05 15.10
N SER A 21 -0.87 14.58 15.40
CA SER A 21 -1.82 15.03 14.36
C SER A 21 -1.20 16.08 13.42
N THR A 22 -0.53 17.09 13.97
CA THR A 22 0.18 18.12 13.19
C THR A 22 1.28 17.53 12.31
N LEU A 23 1.98 16.49 12.80
CA LEU A 23 3.05 15.84 12.07
C LEU A 23 2.50 15.05 10.88
N VAL A 24 1.40 14.31 11.07
CA VAL A 24 0.70 13.62 9.97
C VAL A 24 0.30 14.64 8.90
N HIS A 25 -0.38 15.72 9.30
CA HIS A 25 -0.83 16.74 8.35
C HIS A 25 0.32 17.37 7.55
N HIS A 26 1.50 17.56 8.17
CA HIS A 26 2.66 18.09 7.47
C HIS A 26 3.29 17.08 6.50
N LEU A 27 3.46 15.83 6.93
CA LEU A 27 4.10 14.79 6.13
C LEU A 27 3.24 14.33 4.94
N THR A 28 1.93 14.51 5.00
CA THR A 28 1.00 14.15 3.92
C THR A 28 0.76 15.28 2.92
N GLN A 29 1.43 16.43 3.06
CA GLN A 29 1.32 17.49 2.05
C GLN A 29 1.89 17.01 0.70
N SER A 30 1.26 17.46 -0.38
CA SER A 30 1.62 17.06 -1.75
C SER A 30 3.08 17.34 -2.12
N SER A 31 3.71 18.37 -1.52
CA SER A 31 5.13 18.66 -1.68
C SER A 31 6.06 17.55 -1.17
N PHE A 32 5.63 16.81 -0.14
CA PHE A 32 6.36 15.66 0.39
C PHE A 32 6.02 14.38 -0.36
N LEU A 33 4.73 14.12 -0.62
CA LEU A 33 4.29 12.92 -1.33
C LEU A 33 4.84 12.84 -2.77
N ASN A 34 5.02 13.99 -3.43
CA ASN A 34 5.56 14.11 -4.78
C ASN A 34 7.05 14.42 -4.83
N ASN A 35 7.80 14.19 -3.73
CA ASN A 35 9.23 14.44 -3.71
C ASN A 35 9.95 13.63 -4.81
N SER A 36 10.89 14.23 -5.54
CA SER A 36 11.58 13.57 -6.66
C SER A 36 12.61 12.52 -6.19
N ASN A 37 13.15 12.67 -4.98
CA ASN A 37 14.16 11.77 -4.42
C ASN A 37 13.51 10.48 -3.90
N ARG A 38 13.96 9.32 -4.41
CA ARG A 38 13.44 7.99 -4.03
C ARG A 38 13.67 7.69 -2.56
N ASP A 39 14.86 7.91 -2.04
CA ASP A 39 15.21 7.58 -0.65
C ASP A 39 14.39 8.41 0.33
N VAL A 40 14.15 9.68 0.00
CA VAL A 40 13.25 10.56 0.77
C VAL A 40 11.83 10.01 0.77
N ARG A 41 11.30 9.56 -0.38
CA ARG A 41 9.96 8.97 -0.44
C ARG A 41 9.85 7.68 0.37
N VAL A 42 10.87 6.83 0.34
CA VAL A 42 10.89 5.58 1.13
C VAL A 42 10.90 5.89 2.63
N LEU A 43 11.79 6.77 3.09
CA LEU A 43 11.82 7.20 4.49
C LEU A 43 10.52 7.88 4.94
N LEU A 44 9.94 8.70 4.06
CA LEU A 44 8.65 9.33 4.31
C LEU A 44 7.52 8.29 4.43
N ALA A 45 7.52 7.28 3.55
CA ALA A 45 6.55 6.19 3.61
C ALA A 45 6.67 5.44 4.95
N CYS A 46 7.88 5.11 5.41
CA CYS A 46 8.09 4.51 6.74
C CYS A 46 7.55 5.39 7.88
N CYS A 47 7.81 6.71 7.84
CA CYS A 47 7.32 7.63 8.85
C CYS A 47 5.78 7.73 8.86
N ILE A 48 5.17 7.94 7.70
CA ILE A 48 3.70 8.04 7.58
C ILE A 48 3.06 6.75 8.04
N ALA A 49 3.59 5.62 7.61
CA ALA A 49 3.09 4.32 7.99
C ALA A 49 3.11 4.06 9.51
N ASN A 50 4.23 4.38 10.18
CA ASN A 50 4.31 4.28 11.63
C ASN A 50 3.32 5.23 12.31
N LEU A 51 3.08 6.42 11.75
CA LEU A 51 2.06 7.33 12.27
C LEU A 51 0.65 6.75 12.11
N MET A 52 0.29 6.23 10.93
CA MET A 52 -1.02 5.62 10.72
C MET A 52 -1.28 4.47 11.71
N ARG A 53 -0.25 3.66 12.02
CA ARG A 53 -0.31 2.62 13.06
C ARG A 53 -0.62 3.19 14.45
N ILE A 54 -0.02 4.32 14.82
CA ILE A 54 -0.25 4.95 16.13
C ILE A 54 -1.70 5.44 16.25
N PHE A 55 -2.31 5.91 15.17
CA PHE A 55 -3.70 6.39 15.16
C PHE A 55 -4.75 5.28 15.06
N ALA A 56 -4.38 4.09 14.58
CA ALA A 56 -5.29 2.96 14.44
C ALA A 56 -6.02 2.65 15.76
N PRO A 57 -7.31 2.25 15.70
CA PRO A 57 -8.08 1.90 14.49
C PRO A 57 -8.63 3.10 13.70
N GLU A 58 -8.49 4.33 14.19
CA GLU A 58 -9.00 5.54 13.54
C GLU A 58 -7.99 6.16 12.57
N SER A 59 -8.49 6.87 11.55
CA SER A 59 -7.62 7.60 10.62
C SER A 59 -7.35 9.01 11.16
N PRO A 60 -6.08 9.48 11.22
CA PRO A 60 -5.77 10.88 11.48
C PRO A 60 -6.16 11.80 10.32
N ILE A 61 -6.49 11.22 9.16
CA ILE A 61 -6.85 11.90 7.92
C ILE A 61 -8.36 11.77 7.73
N GLY A 62 -9.07 12.87 7.95
CA GLY A 62 -10.53 12.94 7.75
C GLY A 62 -10.96 13.20 6.30
N ASP A 63 -10.09 13.74 5.45
CA ASP A 63 -10.36 13.93 4.03
C ASP A 63 -10.18 12.60 3.26
N PRO A 64 -11.25 12.03 2.68
CA PRO A 64 -11.17 10.76 1.94
C PRO A 64 -10.23 10.82 0.73
N GLN A 65 -10.12 11.99 0.08
CA GLN A 65 -9.26 12.14 -1.09
C GLN A 65 -7.78 12.11 -0.67
N LEU A 66 -7.40 12.87 0.35
CA LEU A 66 -6.05 12.81 0.92
C LEU A 66 -5.72 11.41 1.46
N LEU A 67 -6.66 10.75 2.14
CA LEU A 67 -6.45 9.38 2.62
C LEU A 67 -6.13 8.43 1.47
N LYS A 68 -6.90 8.49 0.38
CA LYS A 68 -6.63 7.71 -0.84
C LYS A 68 -5.24 8.01 -1.41
N ASP A 69 -4.85 9.27 -1.51
CA ASP A 69 -3.55 9.66 -2.07
C ASP A 69 -2.37 9.19 -1.20
N VAL A 70 -2.53 9.24 0.13
CA VAL A 70 -1.56 8.70 1.09
C VAL A 70 -1.45 7.17 0.98
N LEU A 71 -2.58 6.46 0.88
CA LEU A 71 -2.56 5.00 0.70
C LEU A 71 -1.89 4.59 -0.61
N ILE A 72 -2.19 5.28 -1.71
CA ILE A 72 -1.53 5.05 -3.00
C ILE A 72 -0.03 5.34 -2.90
N PHE A 73 0.37 6.41 -2.20
CA PHE A 73 1.77 6.73 -1.95
C PHE A 73 2.48 5.61 -1.18
N LEU A 74 1.89 5.11 -0.09
CA LEU A 74 2.45 3.99 0.68
C LEU A 74 2.62 2.74 -0.18
N ILE A 75 1.60 2.38 -0.95
CA ILE A 75 1.64 1.21 -1.84
C ILE A 75 2.72 1.36 -2.92
N ARG A 76 2.85 2.54 -3.53
CA ARG A 76 3.85 2.78 -4.58
C ARG A 76 5.29 2.62 -4.10
N ASN A 77 5.54 2.82 -2.82
CA ASN A 77 6.89 2.67 -2.25
C ASN A 77 7.13 1.27 -1.66
N LEU A 78 6.20 0.31 -1.83
CA LEU A 78 6.41 -1.11 -1.50
C LEU A 78 7.60 -1.73 -2.26
N ASP A 79 7.87 -1.29 -3.49
CA ASP A 79 8.97 -1.78 -4.32
C ASP A 79 10.35 -1.22 -3.90
N GLY A 80 10.35 -0.14 -3.13
CA GLY A 80 11.53 0.49 -2.53
C GLY A 80 12.17 -0.37 -1.44
N LEU A 81 11.49 -1.43 -1.00
CA LEU A 81 11.85 -2.29 0.12
C LEU A 81 12.82 -3.41 -0.27
N ALA A 82 13.63 -3.21 -1.31
CA ALA A 82 14.71 -4.14 -1.66
C ALA A 82 15.79 -4.22 -0.56
N ASP A 83 15.82 -3.25 0.35
CA ASP A 83 16.64 -3.28 1.56
C ASP A 83 15.94 -4.10 2.66
N PRO A 84 16.53 -5.21 3.14
CA PRO A 84 15.98 -6.03 4.21
C PRO A 84 15.65 -5.28 5.50
N LEU A 85 16.40 -4.21 5.84
CA LEU A 85 16.15 -3.41 7.04
C LEU A 85 14.89 -2.57 6.89
N LEU A 86 14.75 -1.89 5.75
CA LEU A 86 13.55 -1.12 5.41
C LEU A 86 12.34 -2.05 5.24
N PHE A 87 12.56 -3.28 4.74
CA PHE A 87 11.53 -4.28 4.60
C PHE A 87 10.95 -4.75 5.94
N VAL A 88 11.79 -4.99 6.96
CA VAL A 88 11.33 -5.36 8.32
C VAL A 88 10.51 -4.23 8.95
N GLU A 89 10.87 -2.98 8.68
CA GLU A 89 10.14 -1.80 9.18
C GLU A 89 8.78 -1.67 8.49
N PHE A 90 8.73 -1.98 7.19
CA PHE A 90 7.50 -2.07 6.42
C PHE A 90 6.70 -3.37 6.67
N LYS A 91 7.30 -4.36 7.32
CA LYS A 91 6.63 -5.58 7.79
C LYS A 91 6.01 -5.38 9.16
N ASN A 92 6.63 -4.57 10.03
CA ASN A 92 6.05 -4.09 11.30
C ASN A 92 4.96 -3.03 11.07
N LEU A 93 4.91 -2.50 9.85
CA LEU A 93 3.70 -1.94 9.29
C LEU A 93 2.61 -2.98 9.40
N SER A 94 1.74 -2.75 10.38
CA SER A 94 0.35 -3.20 10.36
C SER A 94 -0.37 -2.54 9.18
N VAL A 95 0.09 -2.86 7.98
CA VAL A 95 -0.60 -2.76 6.71
C VAL A 95 -2.03 -3.33 6.88
N THR A 96 -2.15 -4.35 7.73
CA THR A 96 -3.37 -5.03 8.13
C THR A 96 -4.38 -4.11 8.84
N GLU A 97 -3.94 -3.06 9.52
CA GLU A 97 -4.77 -2.01 10.15
C GLU A 97 -4.78 -0.70 9.35
N THR A 98 -3.65 -0.32 8.73
CA THR A 98 -3.56 0.90 7.89
C THR A 98 -4.39 0.77 6.62
N LEU A 99 -4.50 -0.44 6.03
CA LEU A 99 -5.45 -0.68 4.94
C LEU A 99 -6.86 -1.01 5.41
N GLN A 100 -7.07 -1.37 6.68
CA GLN A 100 -8.42 -1.37 7.24
C GLN A 100 -9.01 0.05 7.22
N LEU A 101 -8.17 1.09 7.33
CA LEU A 101 -8.64 2.47 7.13
C LEU A 101 -9.18 2.71 5.71
N ALA A 102 -8.68 1.98 4.70
CA ALA A 102 -9.20 2.06 3.36
C ALA A 102 -10.64 1.51 3.26
N MET A 103 -11.11 0.71 4.23
CA MET A 103 -12.52 0.29 4.30
C MET A 103 -13.44 1.52 4.48
N HIS A 104 -12.96 2.60 5.11
CA HIS A 104 -13.71 3.85 5.21
C HIS A 104 -13.87 4.57 3.86
N LEU A 105 -13.14 4.16 2.81
CA LEU A 105 -13.28 4.73 1.47
C LEU A 105 -14.45 4.10 0.68
N GLY A 106 -15.01 2.96 1.12
CA GLY A 106 -16.05 2.24 0.39
C GLY A 106 -15.62 1.97 -1.06
N ASP A 107 -16.48 2.29 -2.04
CA ASP A 107 -16.17 2.14 -3.47
C ASP A 107 -14.96 2.98 -3.94
N ASN A 108 -14.56 4.03 -3.21
CA ASN A 108 -13.37 4.80 -3.53
C ASN A 108 -12.06 4.07 -3.17
N ALA A 109 -12.14 2.88 -2.54
CA ALA A 109 -11.00 2.01 -2.29
C ALA A 109 -10.50 1.30 -3.56
N GLN A 110 -11.30 1.23 -4.64
CA GLN A 110 -10.96 0.46 -5.83
C GLN A 110 -9.64 0.89 -6.53
N PRO A 111 -9.32 2.19 -6.68
CA PRO A 111 -8.00 2.61 -7.18
C PRO A 111 -6.84 2.18 -6.28
N VAL A 112 -7.06 2.15 -4.96
CA VAL A 112 -6.08 1.68 -3.96
C VAL A 112 -5.85 0.18 -4.12
N LEU A 113 -6.93 -0.60 -4.20
CA LEU A 113 -6.90 -2.04 -4.44
C LEU A 113 -6.18 -2.37 -5.77
N ARG A 114 -6.52 -1.66 -6.85
CA ARG A 114 -5.87 -1.83 -8.14
C ARG A 114 -4.37 -1.55 -8.06
N GLN A 115 -3.97 -0.47 -7.39
CA GLN A 115 -2.57 -0.12 -7.21
C GLN A 115 -1.84 -1.18 -6.39
N LEU A 116 -2.47 -1.69 -5.33
CA LEU A 116 -1.93 -2.75 -4.50
C LEU A 116 -1.68 -4.03 -5.29
N ILE A 117 -2.64 -4.47 -6.10
CA ILE A 117 -2.48 -5.66 -6.94
C ILE A 117 -1.28 -5.46 -7.89
N LYS A 118 -1.22 -4.32 -8.59
CA LYS A 118 -0.13 -4.05 -9.55
C LYS A 118 1.23 -3.97 -8.89
N THR A 119 1.38 -3.19 -7.84
CA THR A 119 2.66 -2.98 -7.17
C THR A 119 3.03 -4.19 -6.31
N GLY A 120 2.10 -4.72 -5.52
CA GLY A 120 2.34 -5.86 -4.65
C GLY A 120 2.78 -7.10 -5.43
N PHE A 121 1.97 -7.57 -6.39
CA PHE A 121 2.34 -8.75 -7.18
C PHE A 121 3.51 -8.47 -8.13
N GLY A 122 3.69 -7.24 -8.61
CA GLY A 122 4.84 -6.85 -9.44
C GLY A 122 6.18 -6.81 -8.68
N SER A 123 6.15 -6.52 -7.37
CA SER A 123 7.33 -6.51 -6.50
C SER A 123 7.81 -7.93 -6.11
N VAL A 124 6.96 -8.93 -6.29
CA VAL A 124 7.31 -10.34 -6.09
C VAL A 124 8.07 -10.84 -7.32
N ASN A 125 9.37 -11.07 -7.17
CA ASN A 125 10.27 -11.58 -8.20
C ASN A 125 10.96 -12.87 -7.74
N GLU A 126 11.66 -13.56 -8.65
CA GLU A 126 12.33 -14.83 -8.34
C GLU A 126 13.35 -14.74 -7.18
N LYS A 127 13.92 -13.54 -6.91
CA LYS A 127 14.91 -13.32 -5.84
C LYS A 127 14.30 -13.20 -4.46
N ASN A 128 13.02 -12.82 -4.35
CA ASN A 128 12.28 -12.72 -3.09
C ASN A 128 11.05 -13.65 -3.06
N ALA A 129 10.91 -14.55 -4.04
CA ALA A 129 9.78 -15.45 -4.20
C ALA A 129 9.65 -16.47 -3.06
N GLU A 130 10.76 -16.80 -2.39
CA GLU A 130 10.81 -17.68 -1.22
C GLU A 130 10.51 -16.96 0.10
N GLU A 131 10.46 -15.63 0.09
CA GLU A 131 10.07 -14.82 1.24
C GLU A 131 8.55 -14.90 1.41
N SER A 132 8.08 -16.05 1.90
CA SER A 132 6.66 -16.40 2.09
C SER A 132 5.85 -15.32 2.82
N SER A 133 6.51 -14.51 3.64
CA SER A 133 5.88 -13.40 4.34
C SER A 133 5.39 -12.27 3.43
N LEU A 134 6.10 -11.94 2.34
CA LEU A 134 5.70 -10.87 1.41
C LEU A 134 4.41 -11.21 0.66
N LYS A 135 4.40 -12.39 0.02
CA LYS A 135 3.24 -12.91 -0.70
C LYS A 135 2.03 -13.06 0.23
N GLY A 136 2.25 -13.55 1.45
CA GLY A 136 1.21 -13.66 2.48
C GLY A 136 0.60 -12.30 2.83
N ILE A 137 1.44 -11.30 3.13
CA ILE A 137 0.99 -9.94 3.46
C ILE A 137 0.17 -9.35 2.31
N ILE A 138 0.71 -9.33 1.08
CA ILE A 138 0.01 -8.77 -0.09
C ILE A 138 -1.33 -9.49 -0.35
N SER A 139 -1.37 -10.81 -0.20
CA SER A 139 -2.60 -11.60 -0.35
C SER A 139 -3.65 -11.24 0.71
N THR A 140 -3.24 -11.10 1.97
CA THR A 140 -4.13 -10.67 3.07
C THR A 140 -4.68 -9.26 2.81
N MET A 141 -3.83 -8.33 2.37
CA MET A 141 -4.24 -6.96 2.02
C MET A 141 -5.29 -6.94 0.90
N CYS A 142 -5.02 -7.65 -0.20
CA CYS A 142 -5.96 -7.74 -1.32
C CYS A 142 -7.29 -8.37 -0.88
N SER A 143 -7.24 -9.45 -0.09
CA SER A 143 -8.45 -10.12 0.40
C SER A 143 -9.33 -9.20 1.23
N LYS A 144 -8.75 -8.43 2.16
CA LYS A 144 -9.49 -7.47 2.99
C LYS A 144 -10.13 -6.36 2.16
N LEU A 145 -9.38 -5.77 1.22
CA LEU A 145 -9.88 -4.69 0.37
C LEU A 145 -10.95 -5.14 -0.63
N ILE A 146 -10.87 -6.38 -1.11
CA ILE A 146 -11.92 -6.96 -1.94
C ILE A 146 -13.21 -7.16 -1.12
N GLN A 147 -13.09 -7.59 0.14
CA GLN A 147 -14.25 -7.75 1.03
C GLN A 147 -14.89 -6.42 1.44
N SER A 148 -14.18 -5.30 1.32
CA SER A 148 -14.69 -3.98 1.70
C SER A 148 -15.39 -3.23 0.56
N VAL A 149 -15.43 -3.77 -0.64
CA VAL A 149 -16.12 -3.17 -1.79
C VAL A 149 -17.30 -4.04 -2.20
N ASP A 150 -18.44 -3.43 -2.49
CA ASP A 150 -19.65 -4.16 -2.90
C ASP A 150 -19.52 -4.69 -4.33
N GLN A 151 -18.79 -3.95 -5.17
CA GLN A 151 -18.55 -4.30 -6.57
C GLN A 151 -17.08 -4.13 -6.94
N VAL A 152 -16.56 -5.11 -7.69
CA VAL A 152 -15.21 -5.07 -8.25
C VAL A 152 -15.27 -4.48 -9.65
N SER A 153 -14.64 -3.34 -9.88
CA SER A 153 -14.55 -2.73 -11.22
C SER A 153 -13.71 -3.56 -12.17
N ASN A 154 -13.99 -3.42 -13.47
CA ASN A 154 -13.18 -3.99 -14.55
C ASN A 154 -11.70 -3.64 -14.39
N SER A 155 -11.38 -2.43 -13.94
CA SER A 155 -9.99 -2.00 -13.78
C SER A 155 -9.20 -2.79 -12.71
N VAL A 156 -9.88 -3.29 -11.68
CA VAL A 156 -9.35 -4.17 -10.64
C VAL A 156 -9.27 -5.60 -11.18
N LEU A 157 -10.35 -6.06 -11.83
CA LEU A 157 -10.40 -7.39 -12.44
C LEU A 157 -9.27 -7.58 -13.47
N ASP A 158 -9.06 -6.60 -14.35
CA ASP A 158 -7.96 -6.58 -15.32
C ASP A 158 -6.59 -6.68 -14.65
N ALA A 159 -6.42 -6.02 -13.50
CA ALA A 159 -5.17 -6.09 -12.74
C ALA A 159 -4.94 -7.48 -12.14
N VAL A 160 -5.99 -8.16 -11.68
CA VAL A 160 -5.90 -9.56 -11.20
C VAL A 160 -5.61 -10.50 -12.35
N LEU A 161 -6.37 -10.40 -13.44
CA LEU A 161 -6.22 -11.25 -14.62
C LEU A 161 -4.84 -11.12 -15.25
N PHE A 162 -4.24 -9.93 -15.23
CA PHE A 162 -2.88 -9.71 -15.70
C PHE A 162 -1.84 -10.63 -15.04
N PHE A 163 -2.00 -10.97 -13.75
CA PHE A 163 -1.07 -11.85 -13.03
C PHE A 163 -1.45 -13.33 -13.09
N ILE A 164 -2.68 -13.67 -13.46
CA ILE A 164 -3.17 -15.06 -13.55
C ILE A 164 -3.04 -15.61 -14.97
N VAL A 165 -3.33 -14.78 -15.98
CA VAL A 165 -3.36 -15.21 -17.38
C VAL A 165 -1.94 -15.19 -17.95
N PRO A 166 -1.38 -16.33 -18.38
CA PRO A 166 -0.09 -16.36 -19.04
C PRO A 166 -0.11 -15.47 -20.30
N PRO A 167 0.99 -14.78 -20.65
CA PRO A 167 1.05 -14.01 -21.88
C PRO A 167 0.75 -14.91 -23.07
N GLN A 168 -0.38 -14.67 -23.74
CA GLN A 168 -0.73 -15.42 -24.93
C GLN A 168 0.19 -14.96 -26.06
N LYS A 169 1.05 -15.87 -26.53
CA LYS A 169 1.74 -15.68 -27.81
C LYS A 169 0.66 -15.64 -28.87
N VAL A 170 0.33 -14.45 -29.38
CA VAL A 170 -0.46 -14.32 -30.59
C VAL A 170 0.42 -14.90 -31.71
N VAL A 171 0.22 -16.18 -32.02
CA VAL A 171 0.78 -16.77 -33.23
C VAL A 171 -0.03 -16.17 -34.36
N LEU A 172 0.44 -15.04 -34.88
CA LEU A 172 -0.04 -14.49 -36.14
C LEU A 172 0.40 -15.47 -37.22
N PHE A 173 -0.40 -16.51 -37.45
CA PHE A 173 -0.34 -17.28 -38.68
C PHE A 173 -0.70 -16.30 -39.80
N LEU A 174 0.34 -15.71 -40.41
CA LEU A 174 0.26 -15.07 -41.71
C LEU A 174 -0.20 -16.14 -42.70
N PHE A 175 -1.51 -16.30 -42.83
CA PHE A 175 -2.14 -16.86 -44.02
C PHE A 175 -1.97 -15.82 -45.14
N VAL A 176 -0.86 -15.92 -45.85
CA VAL A 176 -0.73 -15.57 -47.27
C VAL A 176 0.04 -16.76 -47.83
N GLY A 177 -0.62 -17.79 -48.35
CA GLY A 177 -1.46 -17.70 -49.54
C GLY A 177 -0.54 -18.02 -50.72
N GLU A 178 -0.73 -19.22 -51.26
CA GLU A 178 0.03 -19.92 -52.31
C GLU A 178 0.46 -19.06 -53.52
#